data_AF-A0AAW5CDT8-F1
#
_entry.id   AF-A0AAW5CDT8-F1
#
_cell.length_a   1.000
_cell.length_b   1.000
_cell.length_c   1.000
_cell.angle_alpha   90.00
_cell.angle_beta   90.00
_cell.angle_gamma   90.00
#
_symmetry.space_group_name_H-M   'P 1'
#
loop_
_entity.id
_entity.type
_entity.pdbx_description
1 polymer ?
#
loop_
_entity_poly.entity_id
_entity_poly.type
_entity_poly.pdbx_seq_one_letter_code
_entity_poly.pdbx_strand_id
1 'polypeptide(L)'
;MLYRFSIVFLIGLCLVACSSGSMQEESVPVIRFKPDEARTLKMSELFDGYEVLTFKGIVCNRIGDFVKMGDRIVATSIVTEGMTDVVTLSVFDSAGEFQHTLGRFGRGPDEYLYLPHEIVLTPDSNVLAGDVLGFHCYALDGTLLWQKKSEHPSYEYGVGYFTWMLNDSCAVYLNTPICGSTYRSEECLVNLVNWKSGQLKISYFPGQKVGKYAVRNKSYVVNDTFCYYSDIDNSIYQVSEDTVTLRYYLDKGSFKNFRLCGKAGYSDNCLTVIEMSENNKYVLIVVLVNQKYYLLVYDKLKKVTCNYDLVDDDLLSVGNFRYKPNAVLRLYHNWNPGMRQCDDYMYFYFPSSDYCMMLDRLKASLNEEQWEAYRRAHPDLMKIYREQGEEGNTVVVGYRFK
;
A
#
# COMPACT_ATOMS: atom_id res chain seq x y z
N MET A 1 -10.93 -75.40 -43.99
CA MET A 1 -11.22 -74.95 -45.38
C MET A 1 -12.20 -73.79 -45.26
N LEU A 2 -11.94 -72.53 -45.59
CA LEU A 2 -10.97 -71.87 -46.46
C LEU A 2 -10.52 -70.53 -45.83
N TYR A 3 -9.25 -70.18 -46.05
CA TYR A 3 -8.65 -68.84 -45.94
C TYR A 3 -9.02 -67.96 -47.16
N ARG A 4 -9.07 -66.62 -46.99
CA ARG A 4 -8.47 -65.54 -47.84
C ARG A 4 -9.06 -64.16 -47.45
N PHE A 5 -8.26 -63.25 -46.87
CA PHE A 5 -7.50 -62.13 -47.52
C PHE A 5 -8.43 -61.16 -48.29
N SER A 6 -8.55 -59.85 -48.00
CA SER A 6 -7.53 -58.75 -47.95
C SER A 6 -8.14 -57.55 -47.17
N ILE A 7 -7.50 -56.73 -46.32
CA ILE A 7 -6.26 -55.92 -46.34
C ILE A 7 -6.30 -54.74 -47.35
N VAL A 8 -6.23 -53.49 -46.81
CA VAL A 8 -5.62 -52.24 -47.35
C VAL A 8 -6.45 -51.48 -48.42
N PHE A 9 -6.60 -50.15 -48.48
CA PHE A 9 -6.06 -48.95 -47.81
C PHE A 9 -6.85 -47.73 -48.36
N LEU A 10 -6.94 -46.63 -47.59
CA LEU A 10 -6.65 -45.25 -48.03
C LEU A 10 -6.72 -44.37 -46.78
N ILE A 11 -5.60 -44.18 -46.09
CA ILE A 11 -4.66 -43.06 -46.28
C ILE A 11 -5.37 -41.69 -46.17
N GLY A 12 -5.30 -41.17 -44.95
CA GLY A 12 -5.07 -39.76 -44.62
C GLY A 12 -3.95 -39.68 -43.57
N LEU A 13 -2.80 -40.29 -43.88
CA LEU A 13 -1.45 -40.01 -43.34
C LEU A 13 -1.09 -38.55 -43.70
N CYS A 14 -0.38 -37.71 -42.95
CA CYS A 14 0.76 -37.80 -42.02
C CYS A 14 0.67 -36.57 -41.07
N LEU A 15 0.94 -36.67 -39.76
CA LEU A 15 2.26 -36.63 -39.10
C LEU A 15 3.13 -35.39 -39.42
N VAL A 16 3.76 -34.87 -38.34
CA VAL A 16 4.83 -33.85 -38.25
C VAL A 16 4.28 -32.41 -38.16
N ALA A 17 4.45 -31.62 -37.09
CA ALA A 17 5.65 -31.43 -36.29
C ALA A 17 5.36 -31.04 -34.83
N CYS A 18 6.28 -31.43 -33.96
CA CYS A 18 6.60 -30.71 -32.74
C CYS A 18 6.77 -29.21 -33.06
N SER A 19 5.87 -28.36 -32.57
CA SER A 19 6.32 -27.15 -31.89
C SER A 19 6.09 -27.40 -30.40
N SER A 20 7.16 -27.79 -29.73
CA SER A 20 7.33 -27.60 -28.30
C SER A 20 7.19 -26.10 -27.99
N GLY A 21 5.96 -25.61 -27.96
CA GLY A 21 5.60 -24.51 -27.09
C GLY A 21 5.26 -25.17 -25.78
N SER A 22 6.28 -25.45 -24.95
CA SER A 22 6.02 -25.54 -23.52
C SER A 22 5.45 -24.17 -23.12
N MET A 23 4.12 -24.02 -23.14
CA MET A 23 3.50 -23.17 -22.13
C MET A 23 3.84 -23.88 -20.82
N GLN A 24 5.01 -23.54 -20.26
CA GLN A 24 5.20 -23.68 -18.84
C GLN A 24 3.96 -23.04 -18.23
N GLU A 25 3.13 -23.83 -17.54
CA GLU A 25 2.38 -23.27 -16.43
C GLU A 25 3.42 -22.50 -15.62
N GLU A 26 3.45 -21.17 -15.76
CA GLU A 26 4.37 -20.38 -14.97
C GLU A 26 3.99 -20.64 -13.53
N SER A 27 4.85 -21.36 -12.82
CA SER A 27 4.72 -21.59 -11.40
C SER A 27 4.50 -20.24 -10.73
N VAL A 28 3.44 -20.11 -9.93
CA VAL A 28 3.11 -18.90 -9.19
C VAL A 28 4.39 -18.34 -8.55
N PRO A 29 4.75 -17.07 -8.78
CA PRO A 29 5.94 -16.50 -8.21
C PRO A 29 5.95 -16.56 -6.68
N VAL A 30 7.07 -16.99 -6.11
CA VAL A 30 7.23 -17.19 -4.66
C VAL A 30 8.14 -16.12 -4.09
N ILE A 31 7.59 -15.32 -3.17
CA ILE A 31 8.31 -14.34 -2.37
C ILE A 31 8.79 -15.04 -1.10
N ARG A 32 10.11 -15.18 -0.92
CA ARG A 32 10.68 -15.98 0.17
C ARG A 32 11.18 -15.10 1.31
N PHE A 33 10.62 -15.32 2.49
CA PHE A 33 11.16 -14.75 3.72
C PHE A 33 12.30 -15.63 4.25
N LYS A 34 13.49 -15.03 4.37
CA LYS A 34 14.68 -15.70 4.89
C LYS A 34 15.46 -14.75 5.80
N PRO A 35 15.18 -14.74 7.12
CA PRO A 35 15.80 -13.78 8.03
C PRO A 35 17.30 -14.00 8.21
N ASP A 36 17.80 -15.22 8.03
CA ASP A 36 19.23 -15.55 8.15
C ASP A 36 20.06 -15.05 6.97
N GLU A 37 19.41 -14.80 5.82
CA GLU A 37 20.02 -14.18 4.63
C GLU A 37 19.81 -12.65 4.61
N ALA A 38 19.20 -12.08 5.66
CA ALA A 38 18.92 -10.66 5.71
C ALA A 38 20.20 -9.83 5.86
N ARG A 39 20.27 -8.73 5.11
CA ARG A 39 21.42 -7.81 5.11
C ARG A 39 20.97 -6.36 5.27
N THR A 40 21.93 -5.46 5.49
CA THR A 40 21.66 -4.02 5.43
C THR A 40 21.37 -3.61 3.99
N LEU A 41 20.24 -2.92 3.77
CA LEU A 41 19.94 -2.26 2.50
C LEU A 41 20.77 -0.98 2.42
N LYS A 42 21.67 -0.88 1.44
CA LYS A 42 22.13 0.45 1.01
C LYS A 42 21.08 1.06 0.10
N MET A 43 20.62 2.27 0.38
CA MET A 43 19.57 2.91 -0.43
C MET A 43 19.97 3.00 -1.90
N SER A 44 21.25 3.23 -2.17
CA SER A 44 21.79 3.21 -3.54
C SER A 44 21.68 1.86 -4.26
N GLU A 45 21.32 0.75 -3.60
CA GLU A 45 21.07 -0.53 -4.29
C GLU A 45 19.75 -0.52 -5.08
N LEU A 46 18.73 0.15 -4.55
CA LEU A 46 17.39 0.20 -5.14
C LEU A 46 17.08 1.55 -5.77
N PHE A 47 17.77 2.60 -5.34
CA PHE A 47 17.46 3.98 -5.69
C PHE A 47 18.67 4.73 -6.25
N ASP A 48 18.44 5.72 -7.11
CA ASP A 48 19.51 6.53 -7.72
C ASP A 48 19.33 8.04 -7.55
N GLY A 49 18.35 8.44 -6.74
CA GLY A 49 18.06 9.83 -6.45
C GLY A 49 16.94 9.95 -5.43
N TYR A 50 16.65 11.19 -5.04
CA TYR A 50 15.53 11.49 -4.17
C TYR A 50 14.88 12.80 -4.58
N GLU A 51 13.66 13.00 -4.08
CA GLU A 51 12.97 14.28 -4.05
C GLU A 51 12.42 14.51 -2.64
N VAL A 52 12.05 15.75 -2.35
CA VAL A 52 11.44 16.10 -1.07
C VAL A 52 10.20 16.94 -1.33
N LEU A 53 9.11 16.56 -0.69
CA LEU A 53 7.83 17.23 -0.74
C LEU A 53 7.49 17.77 0.64
N THR A 54 6.91 18.97 0.65
CA THR A 54 6.41 19.62 1.85
C THR A 54 5.00 20.11 1.61
N PHE A 55 4.16 20.06 2.63
CA PHE A 55 2.78 20.53 2.54
C PHE A 55 2.64 21.76 3.44
N LYS A 56 2.45 22.93 2.84
CA LYS A 56 2.49 24.25 3.48
C LYS A 56 1.13 24.92 3.42
N GLY A 57 0.91 25.93 4.27
CA GLY A 57 -0.34 26.70 4.27
C GLY A 57 -1.55 25.96 4.85
N ILE A 58 -1.35 24.81 5.49
CA ILE A 58 -2.38 24.03 6.18
C ILE A 58 -1.94 23.73 7.61
N VAL A 59 -2.89 23.67 8.54
CA VAL A 59 -2.68 23.17 9.91
C VAL A 59 -3.20 21.75 9.98
N CYS A 60 -2.31 20.77 10.11
CA CYS A 60 -2.68 19.37 10.24
C CYS A 60 -1.70 18.62 11.14
N ASN A 61 -2.17 17.54 11.75
CA ASN A 61 -1.33 16.66 12.57
C ASN A 61 -0.38 15.84 11.70
N ARG A 62 -0.85 15.44 10.52
CA ARG A 62 -0.13 14.54 9.62
C ARG A 62 -0.72 14.58 8.21
N ILE A 63 0.16 14.41 7.22
CA ILE A 63 -0.22 14.06 5.85
C ILE A 63 -0.27 12.54 5.70
N GLY A 64 -1.38 12.03 5.16
CA GLY A 64 -1.59 10.61 4.86
C GLY A 64 -1.11 10.26 3.44
N ASP A 65 -1.94 9.57 2.66
CA ASP A 65 -1.69 9.30 1.23
C ASP A 65 -1.71 10.58 0.39
N PHE A 66 -1.01 10.58 -0.75
CA PHE A 66 -1.07 11.65 -1.74
C PHE A 66 -0.93 11.14 -3.18
N VAL A 67 -1.50 11.89 -4.11
CA VAL A 67 -1.39 11.64 -5.56
C VAL A 67 -0.98 12.94 -6.26
N LYS A 68 0.06 12.85 -7.10
CA LYS A 68 0.46 13.94 -8.00
C LYS A 68 -0.40 13.89 -9.27
N MET A 69 -1.01 15.02 -9.63
CA MET A 69 -1.94 15.14 -10.75
C MET A 69 -1.61 16.39 -11.56
N GLY A 70 -0.71 16.25 -12.54
CA GLY A 70 -0.20 17.38 -13.31
C GLY A 70 0.60 18.36 -12.42
N ASP A 71 0.16 19.60 -12.36
CA ASP A 71 0.73 20.69 -11.55
C ASP A 71 0.07 20.82 -10.16
N ARG A 72 -0.68 19.81 -9.73
CA ARG A 72 -1.34 19.74 -8.43
C ARG A 72 -0.98 18.47 -7.68
N ILE A 73 -1.12 18.54 -6.37
CA ILE A 73 -1.01 17.39 -5.47
C ILE A 73 -2.29 17.32 -4.65
N VAL A 74 -2.95 16.15 -4.66
CA VAL A 74 -4.06 15.87 -3.75
C VAL A 74 -3.50 15.02 -2.62
N ALA A 75 -3.69 15.44 -1.38
CA ALA A 75 -3.24 14.67 -0.21
C ALA A 75 -4.34 14.56 0.82
N THR A 76 -4.37 13.44 1.54
CA THR A 76 -5.16 13.33 2.76
C THR A 76 -4.44 14.06 3.88
N SER A 77 -5.18 14.88 4.62
CA SER A 77 -4.67 15.63 5.77
C SER A 77 -5.45 15.22 7.01
N ILE A 78 -4.76 14.91 8.10
CA ILE A 78 -5.40 14.55 9.37
C ILE A 78 -5.42 15.79 10.24
N VAL A 79 -6.61 16.26 10.60
CA VAL A 79 -6.81 17.46 11.44
C VAL A 79 -7.60 17.09 12.69
N THR A 80 -7.30 17.75 13.82
CA THR A 80 -8.08 17.55 15.05
C THR A 80 -9.33 18.42 15.02
N GLU A 81 -10.50 17.80 14.99
CA GLU A 81 -11.79 18.47 15.15
C GLU A 81 -12.38 18.09 16.51
N GLY A 82 -12.32 19.02 17.47
CA GLY A 82 -12.76 18.79 18.85
C GLY A 82 -11.95 17.69 19.54
N MET A 83 -12.58 16.54 19.77
CA MET A 83 -11.96 15.37 20.44
C MET A 83 -11.59 14.24 19.46
N THR A 84 -11.70 14.48 18.15
CA THR A 84 -11.51 13.43 17.13
C THR A 84 -10.58 13.89 16.03
N ASP A 85 -9.70 13.01 15.58
CA ASP A 85 -8.98 13.21 14.32
C ASP A 85 -9.91 12.92 13.15
N VAL A 86 -9.93 13.83 12.16
CA VAL A 86 -10.70 13.67 10.92
C VAL A 86 -9.77 13.75 9.72
N VAL A 87 -10.08 12.96 8.69
CA VAL A 87 -9.36 12.98 7.42
C VAL A 87 -10.04 13.96 6.48
N THR A 88 -9.28 14.90 5.93
CA THR A 88 -9.71 15.82 4.87
C THR A 88 -8.93 15.59 3.59
N LEU A 89 -9.50 16.00 2.46
CA LEU A 89 -8.81 16.01 1.17
C LEU A 89 -8.35 17.44 0.85
N SER A 90 -7.05 17.62 0.75
CA SER A 90 -6.40 18.92 0.55
C SER A 90 -5.71 18.95 -0.80
N VAL A 91 -5.88 20.06 -1.53
CA VAL A 91 -5.23 20.31 -2.81
C VAL A 91 -4.08 21.30 -2.60
N PHE A 92 -2.93 20.97 -3.16
CA PHE A 92 -1.72 21.78 -3.14
C PHE A 92 -1.25 22.01 -4.58
N ASP A 93 -0.47 23.07 -4.80
CA ASP A 93 0.29 23.22 -6.03
C ASP A 93 1.53 22.29 -6.04
N SER A 94 2.27 22.29 -7.15
CA SER A 94 3.50 21.49 -7.27
C SER A 94 4.63 21.91 -6.32
N ALA A 95 4.57 23.11 -5.75
CA ALA A 95 5.51 23.59 -4.73
C ALA A 95 5.08 23.18 -3.32
N GLY A 96 3.88 22.60 -3.18
CA GLY A 96 3.32 22.14 -1.92
C GLY A 96 2.57 23.23 -1.15
N GLU A 97 2.21 24.35 -1.78
CA GLU A 97 1.40 25.39 -1.16
C GLU A 97 -0.09 25.03 -1.24
N PHE A 98 -0.76 25.04 -0.09
CA PHE A 98 -2.18 24.74 0.03
C PHE A 98 -3.03 25.70 -0.82
N GLN A 99 -4.00 25.15 -1.54
CA GLN A 99 -4.93 25.89 -2.38
C GLN A 99 -6.34 25.89 -1.76
N HIS A 100 -6.91 24.71 -1.54
CA HIS A 100 -8.26 24.51 -1.00
C HIS A 100 -8.48 23.05 -0.57
N THR A 101 -9.58 22.80 0.14
CA THR A 101 -10.06 21.42 0.44
C THR A 101 -11.09 20.97 -0.58
N LEU A 102 -11.20 19.66 -0.78
CA LEU A 102 -12.31 19.04 -1.52
C LEU A 102 -13.38 18.61 -0.51
N GLY A 103 -14.49 19.33 -0.47
CA GLY A 103 -15.53 19.18 0.56
C GLY A 103 -15.04 19.58 1.96
N ARG A 104 -15.79 19.16 2.99
CA ARG A 104 -15.47 19.40 4.40
C ARG A 104 -16.08 18.34 5.32
N PHE A 105 -15.61 18.28 6.56
CA PHE A 105 -16.20 17.43 7.59
C PHE A 105 -17.61 17.92 7.97
N GLY A 106 -18.60 17.02 7.96
CA GLY A 106 -19.97 17.34 8.34
C GLY A 106 -21.04 16.37 7.79
N ARG A 107 -22.30 16.81 7.77
CA ARG A 107 -23.48 16.00 7.35
C ARG A 107 -24.37 16.68 6.30
N GLY A 108 -24.08 17.92 5.96
CA GLY A 108 -24.77 18.70 4.95
C GLY A 108 -24.44 18.27 3.52
N PRO A 109 -25.04 18.92 2.52
CA PRO A 109 -24.61 18.78 1.13
C PRO A 109 -23.12 19.14 1.03
N ASP A 110 -22.35 18.37 0.25
CA ASP A 110 -20.90 18.58 0.09
C ASP A 110 -20.05 18.36 1.35
N GLU A 111 -20.57 17.61 2.33
CA GLU A 111 -19.87 17.26 3.56
C GLU A 111 -19.78 15.74 3.74
N TYR A 112 -18.69 15.27 4.35
CA TYR A 112 -18.45 13.85 4.67
C TYR A 112 -18.13 13.66 6.16
N LEU A 113 -18.44 12.49 6.71
CA LEU A 113 -18.18 12.17 8.12
C LEU A 113 -16.85 11.46 8.32
N TYR A 114 -16.46 10.59 7.40
CA TYR A 114 -15.26 9.79 7.54
C TYR A 114 -14.72 9.44 6.17
N LEU A 115 -13.47 9.79 5.91
CA LEU A 115 -12.76 9.34 4.72
C LEU A 115 -11.72 8.29 5.08
N PRO A 116 -11.55 7.27 4.23
CA PRO A 116 -10.37 6.43 4.30
C PRO A 116 -9.10 7.28 4.08
N HIS A 117 -7.95 6.77 4.50
CA HIS A 117 -6.68 7.45 4.29
C HIS A 117 -6.22 7.36 2.83
N GLU A 118 -6.79 6.43 2.07
CA GLU A 118 -6.47 6.17 0.67
C GLU A 118 -7.21 7.11 -0.29
N ILE A 119 -6.50 7.61 -1.31
CA ILE A 119 -7.09 8.44 -2.36
C ILE A 119 -7.49 7.57 -3.55
N VAL A 120 -8.75 7.68 -3.97
CA VAL A 120 -9.28 7.01 -5.16
C VAL A 120 -9.54 8.02 -6.25
N LEU A 121 -9.10 7.71 -7.47
CA LEU A 121 -9.35 8.53 -8.66
C LEU A 121 -10.34 7.83 -9.59
N THR A 122 -11.18 8.62 -10.25
CA THR A 122 -12.00 8.15 -11.38
C THR A 122 -11.14 8.02 -12.64
N PRO A 123 -11.60 7.32 -13.70
CA PRO A 123 -10.89 7.26 -14.98
C PRO A 123 -10.60 8.64 -15.59
N ASP A 124 -11.50 9.60 -15.38
CA ASP A 124 -11.35 11.00 -15.82
C ASP A 124 -10.41 11.83 -14.91
N SER A 125 -9.68 11.19 -14.01
CA SER A 125 -8.77 11.86 -13.05
C SER A 125 -9.49 12.85 -12.12
N ASN A 126 -10.71 12.52 -11.69
CA ASN A 126 -11.40 13.23 -10.61
C ASN A 126 -11.19 12.51 -9.28
N VAL A 127 -11.28 13.24 -8.17
CA VAL A 127 -11.10 12.66 -6.83
C VAL A 127 -12.41 12.07 -6.34
N LEU A 128 -12.41 10.80 -5.98
CA LEU A 128 -13.55 10.09 -5.41
C LEU A 128 -13.35 9.92 -3.91
N ALA A 129 -14.22 10.54 -3.13
CA ALA A 129 -14.30 10.42 -1.68
C ALA A 129 -15.43 9.45 -1.32
N GLY A 130 -15.08 8.25 -0.88
CA GLY A 130 -16.04 7.26 -0.36
C GLY A 130 -16.20 7.40 1.15
N ASP A 131 -17.31 7.98 1.57
CA ASP A 131 -17.72 8.16 2.97
C ASP A 131 -18.71 7.06 3.39
N VAL A 132 -18.95 6.94 4.70
CA VAL A 132 -20.00 6.09 5.27
C VAL A 132 -21.40 6.49 4.81
N LEU A 133 -21.61 7.77 4.47
CA LEU A 133 -22.87 8.31 3.98
C LEU A 133 -23.07 8.13 2.47
N GLY A 134 -22.01 7.82 1.72
CA GLY A 134 -22.07 7.74 0.27
C GLY A 134 -20.78 8.19 -0.42
N PHE A 135 -20.91 8.67 -1.65
CA PHE A 135 -19.79 9.02 -2.51
C PHE A 135 -19.87 10.47 -2.96
N HIS A 136 -18.72 11.14 -2.99
CA HIS A 136 -18.56 12.48 -3.51
C HIS A 136 -17.47 12.46 -4.57
N CYS A 137 -17.72 13.08 -5.72
CA CYS A 137 -16.74 13.20 -6.78
C CYS A 137 -16.43 14.67 -7.03
N TYR A 138 -15.15 15.01 -6.97
CA TYR A 138 -14.65 16.36 -7.07
C TYR A 138 -13.72 16.53 -8.26
N ALA A 139 -13.87 17.64 -8.96
CA ALA A 139 -12.81 18.16 -9.80
C ALA A 139 -11.69 18.76 -8.92
N LEU A 140 -10.49 18.88 -9.48
CA LEU A 140 -9.33 19.41 -8.76
C LEU A 140 -9.47 20.88 -8.34
N ASP A 141 -10.34 21.65 -8.98
CA ASP A 141 -10.63 23.05 -8.62
C ASP A 141 -11.58 23.18 -7.42
N GLY A 142 -12.02 22.07 -6.83
CA GLY A 142 -12.93 22.05 -5.70
C GLY A 142 -14.41 21.91 -6.08
N THR A 143 -14.74 21.90 -7.38
CA THR A 143 -16.12 21.71 -7.82
C THR A 143 -16.61 20.31 -7.49
N LEU A 144 -17.68 20.21 -6.68
CA LEU A 144 -18.45 18.98 -6.52
C LEU A 144 -19.16 18.66 -7.83
N LEU A 145 -18.69 17.62 -8.54
CA LEU A 145 -19.26 17.18 -9.81
C LEU A 145 -20.56 16.43 -9.59
N TRP A 146 -20.57 15.54 -8.60
CA TRP A 146 -21.76 14.82 -8.16
C TRP A 146 -21.56 14.27 -6.75
N GLN A 147 -22.68 14.08 -6.05
CA GLN A 147 -22.74 13.36 -4.79
C GLN A 147 -23.84 12.29 -4.88
N LYS A 148 -23.60 11.16 -4.24
CA LYS A 148 -24.54 10.07 -4.17
C LYS A 148 -24.61 9.54 -2.75
N LYS A 149 -25.79 9.63 -2.13
CA LYS A 149 -26.04 8.98 -0.84
C LYS A 149 -26.07 7.47 -1.02
N SER A 150 -25.50 6.75 -0.08
CA SER A 150 -25.67 5.30 -0.04
C SER A 150 -27.11 4.98 0.36
N GLU A 151 -27.81 4.17 -0.43
CA GLU A 151 -29.12 3.63 -0.06
C GLU A 151 -29.00 2.61 1.09
N HIS A 152 -27.77 2.10 1.29
CA HIS A 152 -27.39 1.12 2.29
C HIS A 152 -26.07 1.55 2.93
N PRO A 153 -26.07 2.25 4.08
CA PRO A 153 -24.85 2.64 4.77
C PRO A 153 -23.97 1.39 4.98
N SER A 154 -22.70 1.48 4.61
CA SER A 154 -21.76 0.35 4.53
C SER A 154 -21.64 -0.45 5.84
N TYR A 155 -21.88 0.21 6.98
CA TYR A 155 -21.89 -0.40 8.31
C TYR A 155 -23.16 -1.23 8.62
N GLU A 156 -24.30 -0.92 8.02
CA GLU A 156 -25.58 -1.59 8.36
C GLU A 156 -25.69 -3.02 7.79
N TYR A 157 -24.92 -3.33 6.73
CA TYR A 157 -25.02 -4.60 6.01
C TYR A 157 -23.78 -5.51 6.15
N GLY A 158 -22.79 -5.13 6.97
CA GLY A 158 -21.58 -5.97 7.16
C GLY A 158 -20.75 -6.17 5.89
N VAL A 159 -20.80 -5.20 4.95
CA VAL A 159 -20.13 -5.30 3.64
C VAL A 159 -18.68 -4.77 3.71
N GLY A 160 -18.38 -3.97 4.73
CA GLY A 160 -17.04 -3.45 5.01
C GLY A 160 -16.91 -1.96 4.70
N TYR A 161 -15.70 -1.42 4.75
CA TYR A 161 -15.43 -0.05 4.33
C TYR A 161 -15.09 -0.02 2.83
N PHE A 162 -15.47 1.06 2.15
CA PHE A 162 -15.09 1.27 0.75
C PHE A 162 -13.56 1.35 0.63
N THR A 163 -12.99 0.67 -0.35
CA THR A 163 -11.53 0.62 -0.54
C THR A 163 -11.11 1.04 -1.94
N TRP A 164 -11.81 0.57 -2.99
CA TRP A 164 -11.37 0.79 -4.36
C TRP A 164 -12.52 0.78 -5.37
N MET A 165 -12.37 1.53 -6.47
CA MET A 165 -13.24 1.40 -7.65
C MET A 165 -12.60 0.43 -8.64
N LEU A 166 -13.14 -0.78 -8.74
CA LEU A 166 -12.62 -1.79 -9.66
C LEU A 166 -12.88 -1.40 -11.12
N ASN A 167 -14.02 -0.75 -11.39
CA ASN A 167 -14.39 -0.16 -12.68
C ASN A 167 -15.61 0.76 -12.50
N ASP A 168 -16.15 1.28 -13.61
CA ASP A 168 -17.30 2.20 -13.67
C ASP A 168 -18.59 1.69 -13.04
N SER A 169 -18.70 0.40 -12.74
CA SER A 169 -19.90 -0.24 -12.19
C SER A 169 -19.67 -0.94 -10.86
N CYS A 170 -18.42 -1.24 -10.49
CA CYS A 170 -18.09 -2.12 -9.38
C CYS A 170 -17.10 -1.47 -8.40
N ALA A 171 -17.48 -1.46 -7.12
CA ALA A 171 -16.64 -1.03 -6.00
C ALA A 171 -16.23 -2.24 -5.15
N VAL A 172 -15.04 -2.15 -4.57
CA VAL A 172 -14.48 -3.11 -3.62
C VAL A 172 -14.69 -2.58 -2.21
N TYR A 173 -15.26 -3.42 -1.36
CA TYR A 173 -15.39 -3.20 0.07
C TYR A 173 -14.63 -4.28 0.84
N LEU A 174 -13.90 -3.86 1.87
CA LEU A 174 -13.13 -4.76 2.72
C LEU A 174 -13.73 -4.85 4.12
N ASN A 175 -13.89 -6.08 4.59
CA ASN A 175 -14.22 -6.35 5.98
C ASN A 175 -12.94 -6.61 6.78
N THR A 176 -12.72 -5.82 7.83
CA THR A 176 -11.62 -6.03 8.78
C THR A 176 -12.14 -6.74 10.01
N PRO A 177 -11.80 -8.01 10.25
CA PRO A 177 -12.28 -8.71 11.42
C PRO A 177 -11.65 -8.17 12.69
N ILE A 178 -12.48 -7.50 13.50
CA ILE A 178 -12.10 -7.00 14.81
C ILE A 178 -12.22 -8.14 15.83
N CYS A 179 -11.12 -8.42 16.53
CA CYS A 179 -11.06 -9.45 17.58
C CYS A 179 -12.16 -9.23 18.63
N GLY A 180 -12.94 -10.28 18.93
CA GLY A 180 -14.01 -10.23 19.93
C GLY A 180 -15.39 -9.81 19.41
N SER A 181 -15.51 -9.43 18.14
CA SER A 181 -16.80 -9.27 17.49
C SER A 181 -17.38 -10.63 17.08
N THR A 182 -18.68 -10.84 17.28
CA THR A 182 -19.41 -11.99 16.72
C THR A 182 -19.56 -11.77 15.22
N TYR A 183 -18.54 -12.11 14.44
CA TYR A 183 -18.66 -12.17 12.99
C TYR A 183 -19.78 -13.14 12.65
N ARG A 184 -20.75 -12.70 11.83
CA ARG A 184 -21.71 -13.64 11.27
C ARG A 184 -20.94 -14.58 10.37
N SER A 185 -21.22 -15.88 10.48
CA SER A 185 -20.59 -16.94 9.71
C SER A 185 -20.78 -16.81 8.19
N GLU A 186 -21.42 -15.76 7.69
CA GLU A 186 -21.72 -15.52 6.28
C GLU A 186 -20.91 -14.35 5.69
N GLU A 187 -20.18 -13.59 6.52
CA GLU A 187 -19.44 -12.41 6.09
C GLU A 187 -18.12 -12.80 5.41
N CYS A 188 -17.90 -12.26 4.22
CA CYS A 188 -16.69 -12.43 3.42
C CYS A 188 -15.75 -11.23 3.58
N LEU A 189 -14.45 -11.43 3.41
CA LEU A 189 -13.45 -10.38 3.66
C LEU A 189 -13.33 -9.38 2.51
N VAL A 190 -13.66 -9.79 1.28
CA VAL A 190 -13.69 -8.92 0.10
C VAL A 190 -15.06 -9.02 -0.54
N ASN A 191 -15.74 -7.89 -0.69
CA ASN A 191 -17.06 -7.80 -1.30
C ASN A 191 -17.02 -6.89 -2.52
N LEU A 192 -17.56 -7.36 -3.63
CA LEU A 192 -17.74 -6.58 -4.85
C LEU A 192 -19.20 -6.13 -4.91
N VAL A 193 -19.39 -4.82 -4.96
CA VAL A 193 -20.70 -4.18 -4.90
C VAL A 193 -20.91 -3.37 -6.17
N ASN A 194 -22.08 -3.48 -6.78
CA ASN A 194 -22.49 -2.54 -7.80
C ASN A 194 -22.71 -1.18 -7.13
N TRP A 195 -21.77 -0.26 -7.28
CA TRP A 195 -21.81 1.00 -6.52
C TRP A 195 -23.00 1.88 -6.91
N LYS A 196 -23.57 1.69 -8.12
CA LYS A 196 -24.75 2.41 -8.60
C LYS A 196 -26.06 1.93 -7.97
N SER A 197 -26.19 0.66 -7.63
CA SER A 197 -27.41 0.10 -7.00
C SER A 197 -27.22 -0.24 -5.52
N GLY A 198 -25.99 -0.28 -5.02
CA GLY A 198 -25.67 -0.81 -3.70
C GLY A 198 -25.80 -2.33 -3.60
N GLN A 199 -26.15 -3.03 -4.69
CA GLN A 199 -26.34 -4.47 -4.68
C GLN A 199 -25.01 -5.21 -4.63
N LEU A 200 -24.88 -6.15 -3.70
CA LEU A 200 -23.77 -7.10 -3.65
C LEU A 200 -23.75 -7.94 -4.94
N LYS A 201 -22.62 -7.94 -5.66
CA LYS A 201 -22.40 -8.78 -6.85
C LYS A 201 -21.83 -10.14 -6.45
N ILE A 202 -20.70 -10.14 -5.76
CA ILE A 202 -19.97 -11.35 -5.38
C ILE A 202 -19.11 -11.07 -4.14
N SER A 203 -18.83 -12.14 -3.40
CA SER A 203 -18.03 -12.09 -2.19
C SER A 203 -16.93 -13.15 -2.24
N TYR A 204 -15.73 -12.79 -1.80
CA TYR A 204 -14.55 -13.66 -1.75
C TYR A 204 -14.00 -13.77 -0.33
N PHE A 205 -13.32 -14.89 -0.05
CA PHE A 205 -12.68 -15.18 1.23
C PHE A 205 -13.68 -15.24 2.42
N PRO A 206 -14.43 -16.35 2.58
CA PRO A 206 -15.43 -16.50 3.63
C PRO A 206 -14.85 -16.44 5.05
N GLY A 207 -15.49 -15.66 5.93
CA GLY A 207 -15.05 -15.38 7.29
C GLY A 207 -15.08 -16.57 8.26
N GLN A 208 -15.81 -17.66 7.95
CA GLN A 208 -15.87 -18.85 8.83
C GLN A 208 -14.50 -19.48 9.11
N LYS A 209 -13.53 -19.36 8.18
CA LYS A 209 -12.16 -19.84 8.39
C LYS A 209 -11.37 -18.96 9.39
N VAL A 210 -11.87 -17.77 9.72
CA VAL A 210 -11.13 -16.70 10.40
C VAL A 210 -11.39 -16.63 11.91
N GLY A 211 -12.46 -17.28 12.42
CA GLY A 211 -13.03 -17.10 13.77
C GLY A 211 -12.14 -17.29 15.03
N LYS A 212 -10.82 -17.47 14.88
CA LYS A 212 -9.82 -17.46 15.97
C LYS A 212 -8.52 -16.70 15.62
N TYR A 213 -8.47 -16.00 14.50
CA TYR A 213 -7.28 -15.31 13.97
C TYR A 213 -7.51 -13.80 13.92
N ALA A 214 -6.52 -13.00 14.30
CA ALA A 214 -6.45 -11.65 13.76
C ALA A 214 -5.80 -11.75 12.38
N VAL A 215 -6.58 -11.53 11.33
CA VAL A 215 -5.99 -11.37 10.00
C VAL A 215 -5.51 -9.93 9.85
N ARG A 216 -4.25 -9.77 9.47
CA ARG A 216 -3.67 -8.48 9.07
C ARG A 216 -3.60 -8.42 7.55
N ASN A 217 -4.73 -8.66 6.91
CA ASN A 217 -4.82 -8.62 5.45
C ASN A 217 -4.43 -7.23 4.95
N LYS A 218 -3.97 -7.20 3.71
CA LYS A 218 -3.48 -6.00 3.05
C LYS A 218 -4.06 -5.97 1.65
N SER A 219 -4.18 -4.77 1.13
CA SER A 219 -4.56 -4.53 -0.24
C SER A 219 -3.70 -3.44 -0.82
N TYR A 220 -3.56 -3.48 -2.14
CA TYR A 220 -2.91 -2.44 -2.92
C TYR A 220 -3.43 -2.53 -4.35
N VAL A 221 -3.16 -1.49 -5.13
CA VAL A 221 -3.51 -1.42 -6.55
C VAL A 221 -2.25 -1.21 -7.36
N VAL A 222 -2.08 -2.00 -8.41
CA VAL A 222 -1.00 -1.87 -9.39
C VAL A 222 -1.58 -2.00 -10.80
N ASN A 223 -1.30 -1.05 -11.69
CA ASN A 223 -1.85 -1.04 -13.06
C ASN A 223 -3.37 -1.30 -13.08
N ASP A 224 -4.13 -0.55 -12.27
CA ASP A 224 -5.59 -0.68 -12.09
C ASP A 224 -6.11 -2.04 -11.60
N THR A 225 -5.19 -2.91 -11.19
CA THR A 225 -5.51 -4.23 -10.65
C THR A 225 -5.53 -4.18 -9.14
N PHE A 226 -6.70 -4.40 -8.54
CA PHE A 226 -6.83 -4.57 -7.10
C PHE A 226 -6.23 -5.91 -6.66
N CYS A 227 -5.28 -5.84 -5.73
CA CYS A 227 -4.61 -6.99 -5.15
C CYS A 227 -4.98 -7.11 -3.67
N TYR A 228 -5.18 -8.35 -3.22
CA TYR A 228 -5.55 -8.69 -1.86
C TYR A 228 -4.63 -9.77 -1.30
N TYR A 229 -3.98 -9.49 -0.19
CA TYR A 229 -3.23 -10.47 0.58
C TYR A 229 -4.11 -11.13 1.63
N SER A 230 -4.17 -12.46 1.54
CA SER A 230 -4.80 -13.33 2.51
C SER A 230 -3.74 -13.91 3.44
N ASP A 231 -3.80 -13.54 4.71
CA ASP A 231 -2.94 -14.14 5.75
C ASP A 231 -3.32 -15.58 6.09
N ILE A 232 -4.41 -16.12 5.53
CA ILE A 232 -4.88 -17.49 5.79
C ILE A 232 -4.00 -18.51 5.09
N ASP A 233 -3.67 -18.23 3.82
CA ASP A 233 -2.94 -19.08 2.89
C ASP A 233 -1.68 -18.39 2.34
N ASN A 234 -1.29 -17.27 2.96
CA ASN A 234 -0.08 -16.51 2.66
C ASN A 234 0.01 -16.10 1.19
N SER A 235 -1.13 -15.80 0.58
CA SER A 235 -1.24 -15.63 -0.86
C SER A 235 -1.73 -14.23 -1.20
N ILE A 236 -1.15 -13.66 -2.26
CA ILE A 236 -1.62 -12.41 -2.86
C ILE A 236 -2.47 -12.78 -4.07
N TYR A 237 -3.70 -12.31 -4.09
CA TYR A 237 -4.66 -12.52 -5.16
C TYR A 237 -4.89 -11.24 -5.93
N GLN A 238 -4.98 -11.35 -7.24
CA GLN A 238 -5.62 -10.35 -8.08
C GLN A 238 -7.13 -10.60 -8.03
N VAL A 239 -7.90 -9.56 -7.75
CA VAL A 239 -9.37 -9.62 -7.69
C VAL A 239 -9.94 -8.96 -8.93
N SER A 240 -10.86 -9.67 -9.58
CA SER A 240 -11.67 -9.18 -10.70
C SER A 240 -13.16 -9.44 -10.41
N GLU A 241 -14.05 -8.94 -11.27
CA GLU A 241 -15.49 -9.09 -11.06
C GLU A 241 -15.93 -10.55 -10.92
N ASP A 242 -15.37 -11.44 -11.75
CA ASP A 242 -15.87 -12.81 -11.89
C ASP A 242 -14.92 -13.86 -11.30
N THR A 243 -13.70 -13.47 -10.94
CA THR A 243 -12.69 -14.39 -10.42
C THR A 243 -11.65 -13.74 -9.52
N VAL A 244 -11.00 -14.57 -8.72
CA VAL A 244 -9.75 -14.26 -8.02
C VAL A 244 -8.65 -15.18 -8.54
N THR A 245 -7.53 -14.59 -8.93
CA THR A 245 -6.39 -15.33 -9.48
C THR A 245 -5.18 -15.16 -8.57
N LEU A 246 -4.54 -16.28 -8.23
CA LEU A 246 -3.33 -16.28 -7.42
C LEU A 246 -2.21 -15.54 -8.17
N ARG A 247 -1.64 -14.51 -7.53
CA ARG A 247 -0.63 -13.62 -8.12
C ARG A 247 0.76 -13.89 -7.55
N TYR A 248 0.85 -14.05 -6.22
CA TYR A 248 2.09 -14.41 -5.53
C TYR A 248 1.81 -15.31 -4.34
N TYR A 249 2.78 -16.15 -3.98
CA TYR A 249 2.79 -16.87 -2.72
C TYR A 249 3.92 -16.34 -1.82
N LEU A 250 3.60 -15.99 -0.58
CA LEU A 250 4.57 -15.61 0.45
C LEU A 250 5.00 -16.86 1.22
N ASP A 251 6.19 -17.36 0.90
CA ASP A 251 6.83 -18.43 1.64
C ASP A 251 7.44 -17.88 2.93
N LYS A 252 6.71 -18.11 4.04
CA LYS A 252 7.13 -17.73 5.39
C LYS A 252 8.10 -18.73 6.02
N GLY A 253 8.52 -19.79 5.32
CA GLY A 253 9.36 -20.84 5.88
C GLY A 253 8.70 -21.53 7.09
N SER A 254 9.43 -21.60 8.21
CA SER A 254 8.94 -22.22 9.47
C SER A 254 8.08 -21.30 10.33
N PHE A 255 7.90 -20.03 9.94
CA PHE A 255 7.13 -19.05 10.71
C PHE A 255 5.63 -19.29 10.52
N LYS A 256 4.89 -19.21 11.64
CA LYS A 256 3.44 -19.38 11.66
C LYS A 256 2.72 -18.04 11.41
N ASN A 257 1.45 -18.13 11.04
CA ASN A 257 0.57 -16.97 11.00
C ASN A 257 0.23 -16.50 12.40
N PHE A 258 0.04 -15.20 12.55
CA PHE A 258 -0.31 -14.59 13.83
C PHE A 258 -1.67 -15.12 14.32
N ARG A 259 -1.75 -15.55 15.59
CA ARG A 259 -3.00 -16.00 16.23
C ARG A 259 -3.25 -15.21 17.52
N LEU A 260 -4.46 -14.68 17.68
CA LEU A 260 -4.92 -14.12 18.95
C LEU A 260 -5.59 -15.24 19.76
N CYS A 261 -4.83 -15.91 20.64
CA CYS A 261 -5.42 -16.80 21.64
C CYS A 261 -5.58 -16.06 22.98
N GLY A 262 -6.71 -15.35 23.17
CA GLY A 262 -7.32 -15.02 24.48
C GLY A 262 -6.52 -14.24 25.53
N LYS A 263 -5.22 -14.06 25.36
CA LYS A 263 -4.32 -13.23 26.15
C LYS A 263 -3.41 -12.51 25.16
N ALA A 264 -3.42 -11.18 25.21
CA ALA A 264 -2.61 -10.32 24.36
C ALA A 264 -1.13 -10.68 24.49
N GLY A 265 -0.61 -11.45 23.55
CA GLY A 265 0.78 -11.83 23.50
C GLY A 265 1.15 -12.23 22.08
N TYR A 266 2.17 -11.58 21.51
CA TYR A 266 2.83 -12.07 20.32
C TYR A 266 3.42 -13.44 20.67
N SER A 267 2.90 -14.51 20.06
CA SER A 267 3.55 -15.81 20.21
C SER A 267 4.88 -15.81 19.47
N ASP A 268 5.91 -16.36 20.09
CA ASP A 268 7.21 -16.57 19.44
C ASP A 268 7.02 -17.33 18.12
N ASN A 269 7.87 -17.01 17.13
CA ASN A 269 7.88 -17.66 15.81
C ASN A 269 6.66 -17.39 14.91
N CYS A 270 6.05 -16.21 15.04
CA CYS A 270 5.02 -15.72 14.12
C CYS A 270 5.56 -14.60 13.22
N LEU A 271 5.13 -14.63 11.94
CA LEU A 271 5.37 -13.57 10.98
C LEU A 271 4.07 -12.81 10.73
N THR A 272 4.13 -11.50 10.96
CA THR A 272 3.04 -10.58 10.68
C THR A 272 3.42 -9.71 9.48
N VAL A 273 2.56 -9.64 8.47
CA VAL A 273 2.72 -8.64 7.40
C VAL A 273 2.20 -7.29 7.93
N ILE A 274 3.04 -6.28 7.80
CA ILE A 274 2.83 -4.95 8.37
C ILE A 274 2.38 -3.99 7.29
N GLU A 275 3.10 -3.95 6.18
CA GLU A 275 2.73 -3.22 4.98
C GLU A 275 3.13 -4.01 3.75
N MET A 276 2.44 -3.76 2.64
CA MET A 276 2.85 -4.25 1.34
C MET A 276 2.38 -3.33 0.23
N SER A 277 3.14 -3.31 -0.85
CA SER A 277 2.70 -2.72 -2.09
C SER A 277 3.46 -3.32 -3.27
N GLU A 278 3.05 -2.95 -4.47
CA GLU A 278 3.64 -3.41 -5.71
C GLU A 278 3.73 -2.24 -6.68
N ASN A 279 4.85 -2.15 -7.38
CA ASN A 279 5.01 -1.27 -8.53
C ASN A 279 5.47 -2.09 -9.73
N ASN A 280 5.74 -1.49 -10.87
CA ASN A 280 6.11 -2.23 -12.08
C ASN A 280 7.41 -3.05 -11.96
N LYS A 281 8.31 -2.70 -11.04
CA LYS A 281 9.63 -3.34 -10.87
C LYS A 281 9.68 -4.34 -9.73
N TYR A 282 8.98 -4.07 -8.63
CA TYR A 282 9.14 -4.75 -7.35
C TYR A 282 7.80 -5.09 -6.68
N VAL A 283 7.79 -6.17 -5.90
CA VAL A 283 6.83 -6.36 -4.79
C VAL A 283 7.59 -6.06 -3.50
N LEU A 284 7.04 -5.17 -2.68
CA LEU A 284 7.64 -4.67 -1.45
C LEU A 284 6.78 -5.10 -0.27
N ILE A 285 7.36 -5.78 0.70
CA ILE A 285 6.62 -6.28 1.87
C ILE A 285 7.42 -6.00 3.14
N VAL A 286 6.81 -5.29 4.09
CA VAL A 286 7.34 -5.15 5.44
C VAL A 286 6.71 -6.22 6.31
N VAL A 287 7.56 -7.02 6.96
CA VAL A 287 7.12 -8.04 7.92
C VAL A 287 7.70 -7.78 9.30
N LEU A 288 7.00 -8.24 10.34
CA LEU A 288 7.43 -8.22 11.73
C LEU A 288 7.53 -9.65 12.25
N VAL A 289 8.71 -10.02 12.76
CA VAL A 289 9.02 -11.32 13.36
C VAL A 289 9.82 -11.08 14.63
N ASN A 290 9.38 -11.64 15.77
CA ASN A 290 10.09 -11.51 17.05
C ASN A 290 10.52 -10.07 17.38
N GLN A 291 9.60 -9.10 17.18
CA GLN A 291 9.84 -7.66 17.37
C GLN A 291 10.89 -7.02 16.44
N LYS A 292 11.33 -7.73 15.39
CA LYS A 292 12.24 -7.24 14.35
C LYS A 292 11.50 -7.08 13.01
N TYR A 293 11.63 -5.92 12.37
CA TYR A 293 11.02 -5.65 11.07
C TYR A 293 12.02 -6.04 9.99
N TYR A 294 11.50 -6.53 8.88
CA TYR A 294 12.26 -6.83 7.68
C TYR A 294 11.53 -6.24 6.47
N LEU A 295 12.28 -5.75 5.49
CA LEU A 295 11.78 -5.45 4.15
C LEU A 295 12.16 -6.59 3.22
N LEU A 296 11.15 -7.12 2.54
CA LEU A 296 11.31 -8.05 1.45
C LEU A 296 11.12 -7.27 0.15
N VAL A 297 12.10 -7.36 -0.73
CA VAL A 297 12.05 -6.78 -2.08
C VAL A 297 12.11 -7.93 -3.06
N TYR A 298 10.97 -8.25 -3.68
CA TYR A 298 10.93 -9.19 -4.79
C TYR A 298 11.14 -8.45 -6.10
N ASP A 299 12.29 -8.67 -6.73
CA ASP A 299 12.61 -8.16 -8.06
C ASP A 299 11.89 -9.02 -9.10
N LYS A 300 10.90 -8.42 -9.79
CA LYS A 300 10.06 -9.14 -10.73
C LYS A 300 10.83 -9.61 -11.96
N LEU A 301 11.83 -8.84 -12.39
CA LEU A 301 12.65 -9.16 -13.55
C LEU A 301 13.60 -10.32 -13.24
N LYS A 302 14.30 -10.25 -12.10
CA LYS A 302 15.26 -11.27 -11.68
C LYS A 302 14.59 -12.48 -11.04
N LYS A 303 13.30 -12.38 -10.67
CA LYS A 303 12.52 -13.40 -9.95
C LYS A 303 13.19 -13.85 -8.64
N VAL A 304 13.79 -12.91 -7.89
CA VAL A 304 14.48 -13.15 -6.61
C VAL A 304 13.97 -12.23 -5.51
N THR A 305 13.96 -12.72 -4.27
CA THR A 305 13.65 -11.93 -3.08
C THR A 305 14.93 -11.57 -2.34
N CYS A 306 15.18 -10.28 -2.14
CA CYS A 306 16.17 -9.79 -1.19
C CYS A 306 15.48 -9.48 0.16
N ASN A 307 16.12 -9.87 1.26
CA ASN A 307 15.63 -9.66 2.62
C ASN A 307 16.54 -8.63 3.31
N TYR A 308 15.95 -7.62 3.94
CA TYR A 308 16.69 -6.55 4.60
C TYR A 308 16.17 -6.30 6.00
N ASP A 309 17.07 -6.12 6.96
CA ASP A 309 16.72 -5.90 8.37
C ASP A 309 17.20 -4.55 8.94
N LEU A 310 18.04 -3.87 8.18
CA LEU A 310 18.58 -2.55 8.44
C LEU A 310 18.62 -1.75 7.13
N VAL A 311 18.72 -0.44 7.25
CA VAL A 311 18.90 0.48 6.13
C VAL A 311 20.07 1.40 6.43
N ASP A 312 20.98 1.48 5.48
CA ASP A 312 22.06 2.44 5.38
C ASP A 312 21.69 3.43 4.28
N ASP A 313 21.22 4.60 4.68
CA ASP A 313 20.83 5.65 3.74
C ASP A 313 22.07 6.45 3.32
N ASP A 314 22.77 5.85 2.35
CA ASP A 314 23.95 6.39 1.70
C ASP A 314 23.61 7.44 0.63
N LEU A 315 22.35 7.53 0.19
CA LEU A 315 21.89 8.58 -0.71
C LEU A 315 21.76 9.92 0.00
N LEU A 316 21.19 9.92 1.20
CA LEU A 316 21.15 11.12 2.05
C LEU A 316 22.35 11.21 2.98
N SER A 317 23.33 10.32 2.90
CA SER A 317 24.51 10.31 3.78
C SER A 317 24.18 10.36 5.28
N VAL A 318 22.98 9.93 5.69
CA VAL A 318 22.54 9.84 7.10
C VAL A 318 22.94 8.49 7.72
N GLY A 319 23.35 7.52 6.90
CA GLY A 319 23.89 6.24 7.33
C GLY A 319 22.88 5.32 8.02
N ASN A 320 23.37 4.37 8.85
CA ASN A 320 22.55 3.54 9.75
C ASN A 320 22.05 4.36 10.97
N PHE A 321 21.19 5.33 10.74
CA PHE A 321 20.82 6.28 11.79
C PHE A 321 19.88 5.68 12.85
N ARG A 322 20.33 5.64 14.12
CA ARG A 322 19.51 5.22 15.27
C ARG A 322 18.96 6.44 16.01
N TYR A 323 17.65 6.68 15.90
CA TYR A 323 16.96 7.82 16.51
C TYR A 323 16.80 7.71 18.05
N LYS A 324 16.88 6.52 18.67
CA LYS A 324 17.11 6.37 20.12
C LYS A 324 18.02 5.18 20.41
N PRO A 325 18.69 5.12 21.58
CA PRO A 325 19.52 3.97 21.97
C PRO A 325 18.80 2.62 21.84
N ASN A 326 17.47 2.62 21.96
CA ASN A 326 16.59 1.45 21.81
C ASN A 326 15.48 1.62 20.75
N ALA A 327 15.46 2.73 20.00
CA ALA A 327 14.54 2.91 18.88
C ALA A 327 15.38 3.06 17.61
N VAL A 328 15.55 1.94 16.91
CA VAL A 328 15.90 1.99 15.50
C VAL A 328 14.70 2.66 14.83
N LEU A 329 14.90 3.84 14.25
CA LEU A 329 13.93 4.38 13.31
C LEU A 329 14.07 3.48 12.10
N ARG A 330 13.25 2.44 12.05
CA ARG A 330 13.24 1.52 10.93
C ARG A 330 12.50 2.32 9.86
N LEU A 331 13.20 2.80 8.83
CA LEU A 331 12.64 3.65 7.77
C LEU A 331 11.27 3.14 7.28
N TYR A 332 11.08 1.82 7.27
CA TYR A 332 9.82 1.13 6.99
C TYR A 332 8.61 1.56 7.83
N HIS A 333 8.79 2.12 9.04
CA HIS A 333 7.70 2.69 9.83
C HIS A 333 7.12 3.97 9.22
N ASN A 334 7.96 4.69 8.47
CA ASN A 334 7.59 5.92 7.80
C ASN A 334 7.17 5.64 6.36
N TRP A 335 7.30 4.40 5.86
CA TRP A 335 6.76 4.03 4.56
C TRP A 335 5.26 3.82 4.69
N ASN A 336 4.50 4.67 3.98
CA ASN A 336 3.07 4.52 3.81
C ASN A 336 2.78 4.52 2.29
N PRO A 337 2.62 3.35 1.66
CA PRO A 337 2.46 3.27 0.21
C PRO A 337 1.11 3.81 -0.29
N GLY A 338 0.17 4.14 0.60
CA GLY A 338 -1.20 4.42 0.21
C GLY A 338 -1.83 3.24 -0.52
N MET A 339 -2.82 3.52 -1.38
CA MET A 339 -3.41 2.45 -2.19
C MET A 339 -2.65 2.13 -3.47
N ARG A 340 -1.88 3.07 -3.99
CA ARG A 340 -1.04 2.89 -5.18
C ARG A 340 0.38 3.33 -4.88
N GLN A 341 1.32 2.41 -5.00
CA GLN A 341 2.74 2.77 -5.00
C GLN A 341 3.08 3.46 -6.31
N CYS A 342 3.80 4.58 -6.22
CA CYS A 342 4.39 5.22 -7.39
C CYS A 342 5.43 4.30 -8.03
N ASP A 343 5.40 4.18 -9.36
CA ASP A 343 6.36 3.38 -10.11
C ASP A 343 7.79 3.95 -10.04
N ASP A 344 7.88 5.28 -9.97
CA ASP A 344 9.15 5.98 -10.00
C ASP A 344 9.75 6.18 -8.62
N TYR A 345 8.92 6.30 -7.57
CA TYR A 345 9.37 6.69 -6.23
C TYR A 345 8.82 5.81 -5.12
N MET A 346 9.61 5.61 -4.06
CA MET A 346 9.18 5.13 -2.75
C MET A 346 9.17 6.27 -1.74
N TYR A 347 7.99 6.62 -1.21
CA TYR A 347 7.81 7.77 -0.34
C TYR A 347 7.82 7.40 1.15
N PHE A 348 8.54 8.19 1.93
CA PHE A 348 8.66 8.05 3.38
C PHE A 348 8.21 9.35 4.06
N TYR A 349 7.35 9.23 5.07
CA TYR A 349 6.66 10.33 5.73
C TYR A 349 7.30 10.57 7.10
N PHE A 350 7.91 11.73 7.27
CA PHE A 350 8.58 12.12 8.51
C PHE A 350 7.77 13.22 9.19
N PRO A 351 7.37 13.05 10.47
CA PRO A 351 7.01 14.19 11.30
C PRO A 351 8.12 15.25 11.26
N SER A 352 7.79 16.54 11.20
CA SER A 352 8.81 17.59 11.06
C SER A 352 9.84 17.56 12.19
N SER A 353 9.38 17.28 13.43
CA SER A 353 10.26 17.05 14.58
C SER A 353 11.27 15.92 14.37
N ASP A 354 10.83 14.80 13.76
CA ASP A 354 11.70 13.64 13.52
C ASP A 354 12.72 13.95 12.43
N TYR A 355 12.29 14.69 11.40
CA TYR A 355 13.14 15.18 10.33
C TYR A 355 14.22 16.16 10.84
N CYS A 356 13.83 17.14 11.67
CA CYS A 356 14.76 18.08 12.29
C CYS A 356 15.78 17.35 13.18
N MET A 357 15.30 16.45 14.06
CA MET A 357 16.21 15.73 14.94
C MET A 357 17.17 14.81 14.18
N MET A 358 16.75 14.23 13.04
CA MET A 358 17.64 13.48 12.15
C MET A 358 18.81 14.37 11.67
N LEU A 359 18.52 15.58 11.20
CA LEU A 359 19.54 16.49 10.70
C LEU A 359 20.41 17.08 11.81
N ASP A 360 19.85 17.39 12.98
CA ASP A 360 20.59 17.89 14.13
C ASP A 360 21.67 16.92 14.61
N ARG A 361 21.30 15.64 14.69
CA ARG A 361 22.22 14.58 15.10
C ARG A 361 23.23 14.24 14.02
N LEU A 362 22.84 14.29 12.73
CA LEU A 362 23.81 14.19 11.65
C LEU A 362 24.85 15.31 11.78
N LYS A 363 24.41 16.57 11.93
CA LYS A 363 25.29 17.72 12.16
C LYS A 363 26.21 17.51 13.36
N ALA A 364 25.70 16.99 14.48
CA ALA A 364 26.50 16.71 15.67
C ALA A 364 27.56 15.60 15.46
N SER A 365 27.37 14.72 14.48
CA SER A 365 28.32 13.64 14.14
C SER A 365 29.40 14.04 13.14
N LEU A 366 29.23 15.18 12.47
CA LEU A 366 30.12 15.68 11.43
C LEU A 366 30.99 16.81 11.97
N ASN A 367 32.22 16.92 11.44
CA ASN A 367 33.01 18.14 11.62
C ASN A 367 32.47 19.27 10.72
N GLU A 368 33.00 20.49 10.91
CA GLU A 368 32.50 21.67 10.19
C GLU A 368 32.66 21.54 8.66
N GLU A 369 33.79 21.05 8.17
CA GLU A 369 34.02 20.84 6.74
C GLU A 369 33.05 19.81 6.14
N GLN A 370 32.82 18.70 6.84
CA GLN A 370 31.88 17.65 6.45
C GLN A 370 30.44 18.16 6.46
N TRP A 371 30.06 18.97 7.44
CA TRP A 371 28.74 19.60 7.49
C TRP A 371 28.57 20.59 6.34
N GLU A 372 29.57 21.42 6.03
CA GLU A 372 29.52 22.32 4.87
C GLU A 372 29.43 21.57 3.53
N ALA A 373 30.13 20.45 3.40
CA ALA A 373 29.99 19.57 2.24
C ALA A 373 28.57 19.01 2.14
N TYR A 374 28.01 18.53 3.25
CA TYR A 374 26.65 18.01 3.32
C TYR A 374 25.60 19.06 2.92
N ARG A 375 25.69 20.27 3.48
CA ARG A 375 24.77 21.38 3.15
C ARG A 375 24.80 21.76 1.68
N ARG A 376 25.98 21.67 1.04
CA ARG A 376 26.14 21.92 -0.40
C ARG A 376 25.58 20.78 -1.26
N ALA A 377 25.70 19.53 -0.81
CA ALA A 377 25.20 18.37 -1.52
C ALA A 377 23.66 18.25 -1.45
N HIS A 378 23.05 18.70 -0.35
CA HIS A 378 21.61 18.53 -0.09
C HIS A 378 20.90 19.87 0.21
N PRO A 379 20.89 20.83 -0.73
CA PRO A 379 20.31 22.16 -0.50
C PRO A 379 18.80 22.11 -0.20
N ASP A 380 18.06 21.18 -0.80
CA ASP A 380 16.62 21.04 -0.61
C ASP A 380 16.27 20.57 0.81
N LEU A 381 17.04 19.62 1.34
CA LEU A 381 16.87 19.18 2.73
C LEU A 381 17.10 20.33 3.71
N MET A 382 18.14 21.13 3.45
CA MET A 382 18.49 22.29 4.28
C MET A 382 17.47 23.43 4.18
N LYS A 383 16.83 23.59 3.02
CA LYS A 383 15.75 24.56 2.85
C LYS A 383 14.59 24.24 3.79
N ILE A 384 14.13 22.99 3.78
CA ILE A 384 13.00 22.53 4.62
C ILE A 384 13.34 22.64 6.10
N TYR A 385 14.54 22.20 6.48
CA TYR A 385 15.03 22.27 7.86
C TYR A 385 15.06 23.71 8.41
N ARG A 386 15.33 24.71 7.57
CA ARG A 386 15.28 26.14 7.95
C ARG A 386 13.87 26.73 7.95
N GLU A 387 13.03 26.33 7.00
CA GLU A 387 11.71 26.94 6.78
C GLU A 387 10.63 26.42 7.72
N GLN A 388 10.64 25.12 8.05
CA GLN A 388 9.53 24.49 8.77
C GLN A 388 9.74 24.33 10.28
N GLY A 389 10.98 24.11 10.73
CA GLY A 389 11.28 23.83 12.14
C GLY A 389 10.55 22.58 12.68
N GLU A 390 10.60 22.35 14.00
CA GLU A 390 10.03 21.14 14.62
C GLU A 390 8.49 21.08 14.57
N GLU A 391 7.82 22.23 14.52
CA GLU A 391 6.35 22.35 14.50
C GLU A 391 5.75 22.36 13.08
N GLY A 392 6.57 22.10 12.06
CA GLY A 392 6.13 22.00 10.68
C GLY A 392 5.23 20.79 10.40
N ASN A 393 4.59 20.80 9.22
CA ASN A 393 3.85 19.66 8.70
C ASN A 393 4.79 18.50 8.31
N THR A 394 4.21 17.34 7.98
CA THR A 394 4.96 16.17 7.50
C THR A 394 5.88 16.51 6.32
N VAL A 395 7.15 16.11 6.44
CA VAL A 395 8.14 16.13 5.36
C VAL A 395 8.13 14.77 4.67
N VAL A 396 7.95 14.74 3.36
CA VAL A 396 7.93 13.50 2.59
C VAL A 396 9.19 13.40 1.75
N VAL A 397 9.95 12.33 1.93
CA VAL A 397 11.14 12.03 1.11
C VAL A 397 10.78 10.89 0.15
N GLY A 398 10.86 11.15 -1.14
CA GLY A 398 10.68 10.15 -2.19
C GLY A 398 12.02 9.66 -2.71
N TYR A 399 12.32 8.37 -2.63
CA TYR A 399 13.50 7.78 -3.25
C TYR A 399 13.17 7.22 -4.63
N ARG A 400 13.90 7.64 -5.65
CA ARG A 400 13.64 7.26 -7.05
C ARG A 400 14.20 5.88 -7.34
N PHE A 401 13.36 4.94 -7.76
CA PHE A 401 13.77 3.58 -8.12
C PHE A 401 14.69 3.59 -9.36
N LYS A 402 15.74 2.77 -9.30
CA LYS A 402 16.61 2.45 -10.44
C LYS A 402 15.88 1.74 -11.56
#